data_AF-A0A2T3NBR6-F1
#
_entry.id   AF-A0A2T3NBR6-F1
#
_cell.length_a   1.000
_cell.length_b   1.000
_cell.length_c   1.000
_cell.angle_alpha   90.00
_cell.angle_beta   90.00
_cell.angle_gamma   90.00
#
_symmetry.space_group_name_H-M   'P 1'
#
loop_
_entity.id
_entity.type
_entity.pdbx_description
1 polymer ?
#
loop_
_entity_poly.entity_id
_entity_poly.type
_entity_poly.pdbx_seq_one_letter_code
_entity_poly.pdbx_strand_id
1 'polypeptide(L)'
;MLKLHKSSNTVLFSILILLISVVIAFRWMEFQKIEGLLFNTHKERIIEHIRFTSDIVAQFERKEISGELNRQQAQNAVINILSNADYSSKEYVWITNPSLTMLSA
;
A
#
# COMPACT_ATOMS: atom_id res chain seq x y z
N MET A 1 -12.12 6.58 64.57
CA MET A 1 -12.94 7.06 63.44
C MET A 1 -12.06 7.28 62.21
N LEU A 2 -11.50 6.22 61.60
CA LEU A 2 -10.42 6.32 60.58
C LEU A 2 -10.48 5.23 59.49
N LYS A 3 -11.69 4.72 59.14
CA LYS A 3 -11.84 3.69 58.09
C LYS A 3 -12.45 4.19 56.76
N LEU A 4 -12.90 5.44 56.69
CA LEU A 4 -13.57 5.98 55.48
C LEU A 4 -12.58 6.48 54.40
N HIS A 5 -11.37 6.90 54.76
CA HIS A 5 -10.44 7.48 53.78
C HIS A 5 -9.81 6.47 52.81
N LYS A 6 -9.57 5.22 53.24
CA LYS A 6 -9.01 4.19 52.35
C LYS A 6 -9.98 3.82 51.22
N SER A 7 -11.29 3.86 51.47
CA SER A 7 -12.33 3.53 50.48
C SER A 7 -12.46 4.60 49.39
N SER A 8 -12.33 5.88 49.72
CA SER A 8 -12.40 6.95 48.71
C SER A 8 -11.20 6.90 47.77
N ASN A 9 -10.01 6.60 48.27
CA ASN A 9 -8.80 6.56 47.43
C ASN A 9 -8.82 5.38 46.47
N THR A 10 -9.33 4.21 46.88
CA THR A 10 -9.53 3.09 45.95
C THR A 10 -10.60 3.37 44.90
N VAL A 11 -11.70 4.04 45.26
CA VAL A 11 -12.73 4.44 44.29
C VAL A 11 -12.16 5.42 43.27
N LEU A 12 -11.44 6.45 43.72
CA LEU A 12 -10.79 7.42 42.83
C LEU A 12 -9.74 6.77 41.92
N PHE A 13 -8.96 5.83 42.44
CA PHE A 13 -7.98 5.09 41.66
C PHE A 13 -8.65 4.19 40.60
N SER A 14 -9.74 3.52 40.94
CA SER A 14 -10.53 2.73 39.97
C SER A 14 -11.14 3.60 38.88
N ILE A 15 -11.64 4.80 39.22
CA ILE A 15 -12.14 5.76 38.23
C ILE A 15 -11.00 6.22 37.31
N LEU A 16 -9.81 6.48 37.86
CA LEU A 16 -8.64 6.87 37.07
C LEU A 16 -8.22 5.77 36.08
N ILE A 17 -8.16 4.51 36.53
CA ILE A 17 -7.85 3.36 35.66
C ILE A 17 -8.90 3.21 34.57
N LEU A 18 -10.19 3.36 34.90
CA LEU A 18 -11.26 3.29 33.93
C LEU A 18 -11.09 4.38 32.85
N LEU A 19 -10.81 5.62 33.24
CA LEU A 19 -10.60 6.73 32.31
C LEU A 19 -9.40 6.49 31.39
N ILE A 20 -8.28 6.00 31.94
CA ILE A 20 -7.09 5.65 31.14
C ILE A 20 -7.42 4.54 30.14
N SER A 21 -8.15 3.51 30.57
CA SER A 21 -8.52 2.38 29.72
C SER A 21 -9.43 2.82 28.56
N VAL A 22 -10.36 3.74 28.82
CA VAL A 22 -11.23 4.32 27.80
C VAL A 22 -10.41 5.10 26.77
N VAL A 23 -9.48 5.96 27.21
CA VAL A 23 -8.61 6.72 26.29
C VAL A 23 -7.77 5.78 25.42
N ILE A 24 -7.18 4.73 26.00
CA ILE A 24 -6.41 3.73 25.25
C ILE A 24 -7.30 3.03 24.20
N ALA A 25 -8.51 2.61 24.59
CA ALA A 25 -9.44 1.95 23.68
C ALA A 25 -9.85 2.85 22.50
N PHE A 26 -10.16 4.13 22.75
CA PHE A 26 -10.48 5.07 21.68
C PHE A 26 -9.29 5.31 20.74
N ARG A 27 -8.08 5.49 21.29
CA ARG A 27 -6.87 5.66 20.47
C ARG A 27 -6.53 4.42 19.64
N TRP A 28 -6.77 3.23 20.19
CA TRP A 28 -6.59 1.98 19.45
C TRP A 28 -7.55 1.86 18.27
N MET A 29 -8.83 2.24 18.45
CA MET A 29 -9.81 2.26 17.36
C MET A 29 -9.45 3.28 16.27
N GLU A 30 -8.99 4.48 16.65
CA GLU A 30 -8.51 5.48 15.70
C GLU A 30 -7.31 4.96 14.90
N PHE A 31 -6.36 4.32 15.58
CA PHE A 31 -5.16 3.74 14.96
C PHE A 31 -5.53 2.68 13.91
N GLN A 32 -6.41 1.72 14.24
CA GLN A 32 -6.82 0.69 13.27
C GLN A 32 -7.56 1.27 12.05
N LYS A 33 -8.33 2.34 12.23
CA LYS A 33 -9.00 3.02 11.11
C LYS A 33 -7.98 3.65 10.16
N ILE A 34 -6.92 4.26 10.70
CA ILE A 34 -5.83 4.85 9.92
C ILE A 34 -5.08 3.74 9.17
N GLU A 35 -4.76 2.62 9.83
CA GLU A 35 -4.11 1.48 9.17
C GLU A 35 -4.94 0.92 8.01
N GLY A 36 -6.25 0.76 8.21
CA GLY A 36 -7.16 0.30 7.15
C GLY A 36 -7.23 1.26 5.97
N LEU A 37 -7.24 2.58 6.22
CA LEU A 37 -7.19 3.60 5.17
C LEU A 37 -5.86 3.57 4.42
N LEU A 38 -4.73 3.49 5.13
CA LEU A 38 -3.40 3.41 4.53
C LEU A 38 -3.27 2.16 3.64
N PHE A 39 -3.78 1.02 4.10
CA PHE A 39 -3.79 -0.21 3.31
C PHE A 39 -4.62 -0.08 2.03
N ASN A 40 -5.82 0.50 2.11
CA ASN A 40 -6.68 0.69 0.95
C ASN A 40 -6.08 1.67 -0.06
N THR A 41 -5.54 2.79 0.41
CA THR A 41 -4.85 3.77 -0.47
C THR A 41 -3.64 3.15 -1.15
N HIS A 42 -2.85 2.35 -0.44
CA HIS A 42 -1.72 1.64 -1.03
C HIS A 42 -2.18 0.62 -2.09
N LYS A 43 -3.26 -0.12 -1.82
CA LYS A 43 -3.86 -1.05 -2.78
C LYS A 43 -4.34 -0.34 -4.05
N GLU A 44 -5.05 0.78 -3.91
CA GLU A 44 -5.54 1.58 -5.04
C GLU A 44 -4.37 2.08 -5.90
N ARG A 45 -3.31 2.58 -5.28
CA ARG A 45 -2.10 3.01 -5.98
C ARG A 45 -1.42 1.88 -6.76
N ILE A 46 -1.29 0.69 -6.15
CA ILE A 46 -0.76 -0.49 -6.85
C ILE A 46 -1.62 -0.83 -8.07
N ILE A 47 -2.95 -0.80 -7.93
CA ILE A 47 -3.87 -1.06 -9.05
C ILE A 47 -3.67 -0.03 -10.17
N GLU A 48 -3.49 1.24 -9.84
CA GLU A 48 -3.19 2.29 -10.81
C GLU A 48 -1.86 2.04 -11.54
N HIS A 49 -0.81 1.66 -10.82
CA HIS A 49 0.49 1.32 -11.42
C HIS A 49 0.40 0.10 -12.35
N ILE A 50 -0.37 -0.92 -11.98
CA ILE A 50 -0.62 -2.11 -12.83
C ILE A 50 -1.41 -1.71 -14.09
N ARG A 51 -2.43 -0.86 -13.96
CA ARG A 51 -3.22 -0.39 -15.11
C ARG A 51 -2.35 0.41 -16.07
N PHE A 52 -1.60 1.38 -15.56
CA PHE A 52 -0.65 2.16 -16.35
C PHE A 52 0.35 1.28 -17.11
N THR A 53 0.92 0.29 -16.41
CA THR A 53 1.84 -0.68 -17.02
C THR A 53 1.15 -1.49 -18.12
N SER A 54 -0.07 -1.95 -17.88
CA SER A 54 -0.87 -2.73 -18.84
C SER A 54 -1.20 -1.91 -20.08
N ASP A 55 -1.53 -0.62 -19.92
CA ASP A 55 -1.85 0.28 -21.03
C ASP A 55 -0.63 0.51 -21.93
N ILE A 56 0.56 0.67 -21.34
CA ILE A 56 1.82 0.77 -22.07
C ILE A 56 2.07 -0.51 -22.87
N VAL A 57 2.00 -1.67 -22.22
CA VAL A 57 2.20 -2.97 -22.90
C VAL A 57 1.23 -3.12 -24.08
N ALA A 58 -0.05 -2.86 -23.86
CA ALA A 58 -1.08 -2.96 -24.89
C ALA A 58 -0.86 -1.97 -26.04
N GLN A 59 -0.34 -0.77 -25.76
CA GLN A 59 0.01 0.21 -26.81
C GLN A 59 1.12 -0.32 -27.73
N PHE A 60 2.18 -0.89 -27.17
CA PHE A 60 3.29 -1.42 -27.96
C PHE A 60 2.96 -2.75 -28.63
N GLU A 61 2.09 -3.57 -28.03
CA GLU A 61 1.53 -4.75 -28.69
C GLU A 61 0.73 -4.36 -29.95
N ARG A 62 -0.11 -3.32 -29.88
CA ARG A 62 -0.81 -2.82 -31.08
C ARG A 62 0.16 -2.36 -32.17
N LYS A 63 1.27 -1.73 -31.79
CA LYS A 63 2.33 -1.33 -32.73
C LYS A 63 3.04 -2.54 -33.34
N GLU A 64 3.29 -3.59 -32.57
CA GLU A 64 3.80 -4.87 -33.07
C GLU A 64 2.84 -5.48 -34.10
N ILE A 65 1.56 -5.61 -33.75
CA ILE A 65 0.53 -6.21 -34.62
C ILE A 65 0.35 -5.42 -35.92
N SER A 66 0.43 -4.08 -35.85
CA SER A 66 0.35 -3.22 -37.03
C SER A 66 1.57 -3.29 -37.96
N GLY A 67 2.68 -3.86 -37.50
CA GLY A 67 3.95 -3.89 -38.22
C GLY A 67 4.78 -2.60 -38.11
N GLU A 68 4.33 -1.59 -37.35
CA GLU A 68 5.10 -0.37 -37.07
C GLU A 68 6.41 -0.69 -36.33
N LEU A 69 6.37 -1.68 -35.43
CA LEU A 69 7.52 -2.18 -34.69
C LEU A 69 7.63 -3.69 -34.86
N ASN A 70 8.85 -4.21 -34.91
CA ASN A 70 9.04 -5.64 -34.70
C ASN A 70 8.90 -5.99 -33.20
N ARG A 71 8.68 -7.27 -32.89
CA ARG A 71 8.48 -7.75 -31.51
C ARG A 71 9.57 -7.30 -30.54
N GLN A 72 10.84 -7.38 -30.96
CA GLN A 72 11.97 -7.00 -30.11
C GLN A 72 12.01 -5.50 -29.83
N GLN A 73 11.70 -4.67 -30.84
CA GLN A 73 11.59 -3.21 -30.68
C GLN A 73 10.43 -2.84 -29.75
N ALA A 74 9.27 -3.47 -29.89
CA ALA A 74 8.12 -3.25 -29.03
C ALA A 74 8.46 -3.60 -27.56
N GLN A 75 9.06 -4.78 -27.33
CA GLN A 75 9.47 -5.22 -25.99
C GLN A 75 10.53 -4.31 -25.37
N ASN A 76 11.57 -3.94 -26.11
CA ASN A 76 12.62 -3.05 -25.61
C ASN A 76 12.07 -1.65 -25.28
N ALA A 77 11.13 -1.15 -26.08
CA ALA A 77 10.50 0.14 -25.82
C ALA A 77 9.65 0.11 -24.54
N VAL A 78 8.87 -0.95 -24.33
CA VAL A 78 8.13 -1.16 -23.08
C VAL A 78 9.07 -1.22 -21.88
N ILE A 79 10.11 -2.05 -21.94
CA ILE A 79 11.09 -2.20 -20.86
C ILE A 79 11.73 -0.85 -20.53
N ASN A 80 12.18 -0.10 -21.54
CA ASN A 80 12.81 1.20 -21.34
C ASN A 80 11.86 2.25 -20.73
N ILE A 81 10.58 2.23 -21.08
CA ILE A 81 9.62 3.17 -20.48
C ILE A 81 9.37 2.82 -19.02
N LEU A 82 9.16 1.54 -18.72
CA LEU A 82 8.82 1.10 -17.36
C LEU A 82 10.02 1.18 -16.41
N SER A 83 11.25 0.94 -16.89
CA SER A 83 12.47 1.09 -16.08
C SER A 83 12.77 2.53 -15.70
N ASN A 84 12.22 3.51 -16.43
CA ASN A 84 12.40 4.94 -16.19
C ASN A 84 11.15 5.60 -15.58
N ALA A 85 10.10 4.83 -15.30
CA ALA A 85 8.90 5.36 -14.69
C ALA A 85 9.10 5.57 -13.17
N ASP A 86 8.70 6.74 -12.67
CA ASP A 86 8.77 7.07 -11.25
C ASP A 86 7.55 6.47 -10.53
N TYR A 87 7.74 5.25 -10.01
CA TYR A 87 6.86 4.65 -9.02
C TYR A 87 7.40 5.06 -7.67
N SER A 88 6.64 5.86 -6.92
CA SER A 88 7.05 6.48 -5.65
C SER A 88 8.12 5.69 -4.87
N SER A 89 9.19 6.33 -4.38
CA SER A 89 10.47 5.80 -3.82
C SER A 89 10.59 4.40 -3.16
N LYS A 90 9.51 3.69 -2.84
CA LYS A 90 9.46 2.34 -2.29
C LYS A 90 8.77 1.31 -3.20
N GLU A 91 8.17 1.73 -4.31
CA GLU A 91 7.40 0.89 -5.22
C GLU A 91 8.17 0.67 -6.52
N TYR A 92 8.07 -0.52 -7.10
CA TYR A 92 8.75 -0.87 -8.36
C TYR A 92 7.91 -1.89 -9.13
N VAL A 93 8.04 -1.89 -10.46
CA VAL A 93 7.32 -2.80 -11.36
C VAL A 93 8.34 -3.68 -12.08
N TRP A 94 8.11 -4.99 -12.06
CA TRP A 94 8.90 -5.95 -12.83
C TRP A 94 8.02 -6.67 -13.86
N ILE A 95 8.61 -7.06 -14.98
CA ILE A 95 7.96 -7.91 -15.99
C ILE A 95 8.69 -9.24 -16.03
N THR A 96 7.93 -10.32 -15.89
CA THR A 96 8.43 -11.69 -16.06
C THR A 96 7.76 -12.36 -17.24
N ASN A 97 8.47 -13.25 -17.92
CA ASN A 97 7.82 -14.19 -18.82
C ASN A 97 7.13 -15.33 -18.04
N PRO A 98 6.24 -16.12 -18.67
CA PRO A 98 5.56 -17.25 -18.01
C PRO A 98 6.51 -18.34 -17.47
N SER A 99 7.75 -18.39 -17.94
CA SER A 99 8.81 -19.26 -17.41
C SER A 99 9.56 -18.66 -16.21
N LEU A 100 9.04 -17.58 -15.61
CA LEU A 100 9.60 -16.88 -14.43
C LEU A 100 11.01 -16.31 -14.63
N THR A 101 11.42 -16.15 -15.88
CA THR A 101 12.66 -15.45 -16.24
C THR A 101 12.37 -13.95 -16.27
N MET A 102 13.16 -13.21 -15.49
CA MET A 102 13.08 -11.76 -15.36
C MET A 102 13.51 -11.09 -16.66
N LEU A 103 12.67 -10.20 -17.20
CA LEU A 103 12.95 -9.49 -18.44
C LEU A 103 13.50 -8.07 -18.22
N SER A 104 13.29 -7.51 -17.03
CA SER A 104 13.87 -6.21 -16.62
C SER A 104 13.87 -6.07 -15.10
N ALA A 105 14.85 -5.32 -14.59
CA ALA A 105 14.98 -4.86 -13.19
C ALA A 105 14.62 -3.39 -13.08
#